data_AF-A0A1X1T527-F1
#
_entry.id   AF-A0A1X1T527-F1
#
_cell.length_a   1.000
_cell.length_b   1.000
_cell.length_c   1.000
_cell.angle_alpha   90.00
_cell.angle_beta   90.00
_cell.angle_gamma   90.00
#
_symmetry.space_group_name_H-M   'P 1'
#
loop_
_entity.id
_entity.type
_entity.pdbx_description
1 polymer ?
#
loop_
_entity_poly.entity_id
_entity_poly.type
_entity_poly.pdbx_seq_one_letter_code
_entity_poly.pdbx_strand_id
1 'polypeptide(L)'
;MSALEDLLAGAVGEPISIANEFTEVTLRRVDTRNGSRLLITAAKSGRWISLDALEVEALTWQNDYTLAAMVGNLQQPLLTDDSDLP
;
A
#
# COMPACT_ATOMS: atom_id res chain seq x y z
N MET A 1 3.79 -3.49 -20.69
CA MET A 1 4.05 -2.70 -19.47
C MET A 1 3.62 -3.53 -18.28
N SER A 2 4.35 -3.44 -17.17
CA SER A 2 3.93 -4.04 -15.91
C SER A 2 2.78 -3.24 -15.29
N ALA A 3 1.95 -3.86 -14.46
CA ALA A 3 0.83 -3.17 -13.79
C ALA A 3 1.28 -1.95 -12.97
N LEU A 4 2.50 -1.99 -12.41
CA LEU A 4 3.10 -0.87 -11.69
C LEU A 4 3.44 0.30 -12.62
N GLU A 5 3.94 0.03 -13.83
CA GLU A 5 4.23 1.07 -14.83
C GLU A 5 2.94 1.78 -15.26
N ASP A 6 1.86 1.04 -15.47
CA ASP A 6 0.55 1.61 -15.83
C ASP A 6 0.01 2.52 -14.72
N LEU A 7 0.18 2.13 -13.45
CA LEU A 7 -0.20 2.97 -12.31
C LEU A 7 0.68 4.22 -12.20
N LEU A 8 1.98 4.09 -12.40
CA LEU A 8 2.93 5.22 -12.35
C LEU A 8 2.69 6.22 -13.48
N ALA A 9 2.21 5.78 -14.64
CA ALA A 9 1.82 6.66 -15.74
C ALA A 9 0.65 7.59 -15.36
N GLY A 10 -0.20 7.19 -14.41
CA GLY A 10 -1.30 7.98 -13.87
C GLY A 10 -0.95 8.80 -12.62
N ALA A 11 0.32 8.92 -12.24
CA ALA A 11 0.72 9.63 -11.03
C ALA A 11 0.38 11.12 -11.07
N VAL A 12 -0.14 11.65 -9.96
CA VAL A 12 -0.56 13.05 -9.84
C VAL A 12 0.14 13.73 -8.67
N GLY A 13 0.72 14.89 -8.95
CA GLY A 13 1.43 15.69 -7.96
C GLY A 13 2.79 15.11 -7.57
N GLU A 14 3.38 15.70 -6.52
CA GLU A 14 4.67 15.29 -6.00
C GLU A 14 4.53 14.06 -5.08
N PRO A 15 5.50 13.13 -5.13
CA PRO A 15 5.51 11.99 -4.21
C PRO A 15 5.79 12.43 -2.78
N ILE A 16 5.20 11.71 -1.82
CA ILE A 16 5.51 11.85 -0.40
C ILE A 16 6.42 10.69 0.01
N SER A 17 7.59 11.00 0.53
CA SER A 17 8.50 9.99 1.10
C SER A 17 8.32 9.90 2.61
N ILE A 18 8.18 8.67 3.10
CA ILE A 18 8.14 8.36 4.54
C ILE A 18 9.25 7.35 4.83
N ALA A 19 10.18 7.71 5.72
CA ALA A 19 11.35 6.90 6.02
C ALA A 19 11.73 6.94 7.51
N ASN A 20 12.36 5.86 7.96
CA ASN A 20 13.04 5.75 9.26
C ASN A 20 14.34 4.93 9.10
N GLU A 21 14.95 4.51 10.20
CA GLU A 21 16.19 3.73 10.21
C GLU A 21 16.04 2.30 9.62
N PHE A 22 14.82 1.79 9.49
CA PHE A 22 14.54 0.44 9.01
C PHE A 22 14.02 0.42 7.57
N THR A 23 13.21 1.39 7.17
CA THR A 23 12.47 1.36 5.91
C THR A 23 12.25 2.74 5.31
N GLU A 24 11.98 2.75 4.00
CA GLU A 24 11.56 3.93 3.24
C GLU A 24 10.48 3.49 2.25
N VAL A 25 9.40 4.26 2.19
CA VAL A 25 8.31 4.10 1.22
C VAL A 25 8.01 5.42 0.54
N THR A 26 7.55 5.33 -0.71
CA THR A 26 7.05 6.47 -1.48
C THR A 26 5.56 6.31 -1.71
N LEU A 27 4.80 7.36 -1.39
CA LEU A 27 3.36 7.45 -1.57
C LEU A 27 3.05 8.37 -2.76
N ARG A 28 2.16 7.92 -3.64
CA ARG A 28 1.68 8.70 -4.80
C ARG A 28 0.17 8.55 -4.93
N ARG A 29 -0.54 9.65 -5.18
CA ARG A 29 -1.89 9.54 -5.76
C ARG A 29 -1.73 9.16 -7.23
N VAL A 30 -2.48 8.16 -7.68
CA VAL A 30 -2.55 7.76 -9.08
C VAL A 30 -4.00 7.78 -9.53
N ASP A 31 -4.28 8.42 -10.66
CA ASP A 31 -5.62 8.45 -11.23
C ASP A 31 -5.77 7.31 -12.24
N THR A 32 -6.77 6.47 -12.02
CA THR A 32 -7.10 5.35 -12.92
C THR A 32 -8.48 5.59 -13.56
N ARG A 33 -8.85 4.76 -14.53
CA ARG A 33 -10.22 4.78 -15.09
C ARG A 33 -11.34 4.57 -14.06
N ASN A 34 -11.02 3.95 -12.92
CA ASN A 34 -11.98 3.59 -11.86
C ASN A 34 -11.89 4.53 -10.65
N GLY A 35 -11.24 5.70 -10.81
CA GLY A 35 -11.00 6.65 -9.73
C GLY A 35 -9.55 6.65 -9.23
N SER A 36 -9.30 7.48 -8.23
CA SER A 36 -7.97 7.67 -7.65
C SER A 36 -7.60 6.54 -6.70
N ARG A 37 -6.31 6.22 -6.65
CA ARG A 37 -5.72 5.26 -5.72
C ARG A 37 -4.51 5.86 -5.02
N LEU A 38 -4.21 5.36 -3.82
CA LEU A 38 -2.93 5.57 -3.16
C LEU A 38 -2.00 4.43 -3.56
N LEU A 39 -0.97 4.75 -4.35
CA LEU A 39 0.13 3.85 -4.64
C LEU A 39 1.22 4.01 -3.59
N ILE A 40 1.61 2.91 -2.94
CA ILE A 40 2.73 2.85 -2.00
C ILE A 40 3.79 1.93 -2.60
N THR A 41 5.03 2.41 -2.72
CA THR A 41 6.16 1.62 -3.20
C THR A 41 7.28 1.59 -2.17
N ALA A 42 7.93 0.43 -2.02
CA ALA A 42 9.05 0.22 -1.11
C ALA A 42 10.29 -0.21 -1.90
N ALA A 43 11.10 0.76 -2.35
CA ALA A 43 12.18 0.55 -3.30
C ALA A 43 13.16 -0.56 -2.87
N LYS A 44 13.54 -0.61 -1.59
CA LYS A 44 14.46 -1.63 -1.05
C LYS A 44 13.97 -3.07 -1.21
N SER A 45 12.66 -3.29 -1.10
CA SER A 45 12.06 -4.63 -1.16
C SER A 45 11.43 -4.96 -2.52
N GLY A 46 11.27 -3.96 -3.39
CA GLY A 46 10.52 -4.07 -4.64
C GLY A 46 9.01 -4.26 -4.46
N ARG A 47 8.49 -4.26 -3.22
CA ARG A 47 7.06 -4.41 -2.94
C ARG A 47 6.32 -3.12 -3.23
N TRP A 48 5.06 -3.27 -3.60
CA TRP A 48 4.13 -2.17 -3.81
C TRP A 48 2.70 -2.64 -3.55
N ILE A 49 1.83 -1.69 -3.27
CA ILE A 49 0.38 -1.88 -3.16
C ILE A 49 -0.34 -0.64 -3.69
N SER A 50 -1.49 -0.84 -4.32
CA SER A 50 -2.40 0.25 -4.71
C SER A 50 -3.70 0.10 -3.94
N LEU A 51 -4.11 1.14 -3.22
CA LEU A 51 -5.30 1.12 -2.37
C LEU A 51 -6.31 2.12 -2.91
N ASP A 52 -7.57 1.72 -3.05
CA ASP A 52 -8.67 2.66 -3.25
C ASP A 52 -9.03 3.43 -1.97
N ALA A 53 -9.99 4.36 -2.06
CA ALA A 53 -10.36 5.20 -0.94
C ALA A 53 -10.88 4.42 0.28
N LEU A 54 -11.63 3.34 0.06
CA LEU A 54 -12.20 2.53 1.14
C LEU A 54 -11.12 1.66 1.79
N GLU A 55 -10.22 1.10 0.98
CA GLU A 55 -9.06 0.34 1.49
C GLU A 55 -8.13 1.23 2.33
N VAL A 56 -7.94 2.51 1.95
CA VAL A 56 -7.20 3.49 2.77
C VAL A 56 -7.97 3.84 4.05
N GLU A 57 -9.28 4.06 3.97
CA GLU A 57 -10.13 4.31 5.14
C GLU A 57 -10.06 3.15 6.14
N ALA A 58 -10.04 1.91 5.65
CA ALA A 58 -9.95 0.72 6.48
C ALA A 58 -8.69 0.68 7.34
N LEU A 59 -7.58 1.32 6.91
CA LEU A 59 -6.37 1.45 7.74
C LEU A 59 -6.63 2.25 9.03
N THR A 60 -7.58 3.18 9.01
CA THR A 60 -7.94 4.01 10.17
C THR A 60 -8.76 3.26 11.21
N TRP A 61 -9.35 2.12 10.84
CA TRP A 61 -10.12 1.26 11.75
C TRP A 61 -9.23 0.26 12.49
N GLN A 62 -7.97 0.14 12.10
CA GLN A 62 -7.03 -0.81 12.70
C GLN A 62 -6.51 -0.29 14.04
N ASN A 63 -6.29 -1.21 14.98
CA ASN A 63 -5.61 -0.92 16.23
C ASN A 63 -4.10 -1.23 16.12
N ASP A 64 -3.31 -0.75 17.08
CA ASP A 64 -1.86 -0.95 17.12
C ASP A 64 -1.46 -2.43 17.09
N TYR A 65 -2.26 -3.30 17.73
CA TYR A 65 -2.00 -4.73 17.77
C TYR A 65 -2.06 -5.35 16.36
N THR A 66 -3.05 -4.97 15.56
CA THR A 66 -3.21 -5.46 14.18
C THR A 66 -2.04 -5.03 13.30
N LEU A 67 -1.63 -3.77 13.40
CA LEU A 67 -0.49 -3.24 12.65
C LEU A 67 0.83 -3.90 13.08
N ALA A 68 1.00 -4.14 14.39
CA ALA A 68 2.16 -4.88 14.90
C ALA A 68 2.21 -6.32 14.37
N ALA A 69 1.06 -7.01 14.27
CA ALA A 69 0.97 -8.34 13.68
C ALA A 69 1.35 -8.34 12.18
N MET A 70 0.93 -7.34 11.41
CA MET A 70 1.32 -7.19 10.00
C MET A 70 2.83 -7.02 9.82
N VAL A 71 3.49 -6.29 10.73
CA VAL A 71 4.96 -6.13 10.72
C VAL A 71 5.67 -7.41 11.16
N GLY A 72 5.11 -8.12 12.15
CA GLY A 72 5.65 -9.38 12.66
C GLY A 72 5.56 -10.55 11.67
N ASN A 73 4.48 -10.60 10.86
CA ASN A 73 4.31 -11.56 9.76
C ASN A 73 4.99 -11.05 8.48
N LEU A 74 6.32 -10.94 8.54
CA LEU A 74 7.12 -10.42 7.44
C LEU A 74 6.83 -11.16 6.14
N GLN A 75 6.56 -10.38 5.09
CA GLN A 75 6.36 -10.85 3.72
C GLN A 75 5.08 -11.66 3.45
N GLN A 76 4.22 -11.86 4.45
CA GLN A 76 2.95 -12.57 4.29
C GLN A 76 1.75 -11.66 4.58
N PRO A 77 0.60 -11.88 3.92
CA PRO A 77 -0.67 -11.29 4.32
C PRO A 77 -1.01 -11.66 5.77
N LEU A 78 -1.78 -10.80 6.45
CA LEU A 78 -2.31 -11.13 7.77
C LEU A 78 -3.37 -12.25 7.71
N LEU A 79 -4.12 -12.31 6.61
CA LEU A 79 -5.15 -13.31 6.31
C LEU A 79 -4.73 -14.06 5.04
N THR A 80 -4.80 -15.39 5.06
CA THR A 80 -4.21 -16.23 4.01
C THR A 80 -5.19 -16.65 2.92
N ASP A 81 -6.49 -16.80 3.24
CA ASP A 81 -7.55 -17.21 2.31
C ASP A 81 -8.87 -16.44 2.53
N ASP A 82 -9.79 -16.47 1.56
CA ASP A 82 -11.12 -15.82 1.64
C ASP A 82 -11.98 -16.36 2.79
N SER A 83 -11.73 -17.61 3.23
CA SER A 83 -12.38 -18.18 4.41
C SER A 83 -11.98 -17.53 5.73
N ASP A 84 -10.88 -16.77 5.73
CA ASP A 84 -10.37 -16.04 6.89
C ASP A 84 -10.94 -14.62 6.97
N LEU A 85 -11.74 -14.19 5.98
CA LEU A 85 -12.47 -12.92 6.03
C LEU A 85 -13.67 -13.05 6.97
N PRO A 86 -13.85 -12.12 7.94
CA PRO A 86 -14.98 -12.12 8.87
C PRO A 86 -16.32 -11.83 8.19
#